data_AF-A0A438HGL0-F1
#
_entry.id   AF-A0A438HGL0-F1
#
_cell.length_a   1.000
_cell.length_b   1.000
_cell.length_c   1.000
_cell.angle_alpha   90.00
_cell.angle_beta   90.00
_cell.angle_gamma   90.00
#
_symmetry.space_group_name_H-M   'P 1'
#
loop_
_entity.id
_entity.type
_entity.pdbx_description
1 polymer ?
#
loop_
_entity_poly.entity_id
_entity_poly.type
_entity_poly.pdbx_seq_one_letter_code
_entity_poly.pdbx_strand_id
1 'polypeptide(L)'
;MDLSKKYGTEYRLLHTVAKGQVWYGRWGYQFGTGSYALTSDAYQNAIHTLSNIPLSTFFFQGRGPRTHLQTLIAFYQSLAETELRTLKDLFSFLLNRISELNTAKSEDQTSSHCKNLCAWTRNDVERVEQCMVKVLVTSATAEKGKWVSRRTLKGALYKAASPSLSITALNI
;
A
#
# COMPACT_ATOMS: atom_id res chain seq x y z
N MET A 1 17.35 14.79 18.51
CA MET A 1 17.35 13.34 18.24
C MET A 1 15.96 12.83 18.56
N ASP A 2 15.28 12.19 17.61
CA ASP A 2 13.90 11.76 17.77
C ASP A 2 13.86 10.42 18.52
N LEU A 3 13.43 10.45 19.79
CA LEU A 3 13.44 9.27 20.67
C LEU A 3 12.28 8.30 20.36
N SER A 4 11.28 8.75 19.60
CA SER A 4 10.15 7.95 19.18
C SER A 4 10.45 7.28 17.84
N LYS A 5 10.96 6.05 17.86
CA LYS A 5 10.96 5.15 16.68
C LYS A 5 9.54 4.77 16.23
N LYS A 6 8.52 5.24 16.95
CA LYS A 6 7.11 5.01 16.66
C LYS A 6 6.72 5.89 15.47
N TYR A 7 6.71 5.25 14.30
CA TYR A 7 6.41 5.82 12.98
C TYR A 7 7.48 6.80 12.46
N GLY A 8 7.93 6.57 11.23
CA GLY A 8 8.97 7.36 10.57
C GLY A 8 8.58 8.81 10.36
N THR A 9 9.59 9.64 10.02
CA THR A 9 9.43 11.07 9.70
C THR A 9 8.40 11.33 8.60
N GLU A 10 8.32 10.41 7.65
CA GLU A 10 7.43 10.45 6.48
C GLU A 10 5.97 10.40 6.93
N TYR A 11 5.66 9.52 7.88
CA TYR A 11 4.30 9.39 8.40
C TYR A 11 3.86 10.65 9.14
N ARG A 12 4.77 11.28 9.87
CA ARG A 12 4.48 12.53 10.58
C ARG A 12 4.17 13.65 9.60
N LEU A 13 4.94 13.79 8.52
CA LEU A 13 4.67 14.75 7.44
C LEU A 13 3.32 14.47 6.76
N LEU A 14 3.01 13.21 6.49
CA LEU A 14 1.75 12.83 5.88
C LEU A 14 0.55 13.14 6.80
N HIS A 15 0.71 12.93 8.11
CA HIS A 15 -0.28 13.30 9.11
C HIS A 15 -0.54 14.81 9.13
N THR A 16 0.48 15.65 8.97
CA THR A 16 0.27 17.10 8.97
C THR A 16 -0.58 17.57 7.80
N VAL A 17 -0.35 17.01 6.61
CA VAL A 17 -1.14 17.34 5.41
C VAL A 17 -2.58 16.83 5.55
N ALA A 18 -2.78 15.62 6.08
CA ALA A 18 -4.10 15.02 6.22
C ALA A 18 -4.95 15.68 7.34
N LYS A 19 -4.37 15.89 8.53
CA LYS A 19 -5.09 16.37 9.72
C LYS A 19 -4.98 17.88 9.93
N GLY A 20 -4.18 18.59 9.14
CA GLY A 20 -3.99 20.04 9.27
C GLY A 20 -3.23 20.47 10.51
N GLN A 21 -2.54 19.55 11.19
CA GLN A 21 -1.87 19.81 12.47
C GLN A 21 -0.60 18.99 12.60
N VAL A 22 0.37 19.54 13.34
CA VAL A 22 1.59 18.81 13.75
C VAL A 22 1.23 17.50 14.44
N TRP A 23 2.10 16.49 14.28
CA TRP A 23 1.92 15.18 14.90
C TRP A 23 1.62 15.30 16.41
N TYR A 24 2.41 16.09 17.13
CA TYR A 24 2.23 16.30 18.56
C TYR A 24 1.12 17.30 18.92
N GLY A 25 0.46 17.92 17.93
CA GLY A 25 -0.58 18.93 18.14
C GLY A 25 -1.79 18.36 18.88
N ARG A 26 -2.06 17.07 18.71
CA ARG A 26 -3.10 16.34 19.46
C ARG A 26 -2.86 16.27 20.96
N TRP A 27 -1.62 16.47 21.41
CA TRP A 27 -1.22 16.52 22.81
C TRP A 27 -0.98 17.95 23.31
N GLY A 28 -1.47 18.95 22.58
CA GLY A 28 -1.34 20.36 22.96
C GLY A 28 0.01 20.98 22.60
N TYR A 29 0.84 20.31 21.78
CA TYR A 29 2.05 20.95 21.27
C TYR A 29 1.70 22.16 20.41
N GLN A 30 2.28 23.30 20.75
CA GLN A 30 2.18 24.54 19.99
C GLN A 30 3.59 25.01 19.62
N PHE A 31 3.68 25.73 18.51
CA PHE A 31 4.93 26.39 18.14
C PHE A 31 5.26 27.46 19.18
N GLY A 32 6.39 27.29 19.87
CA GLY A 32 6.95 28.31 20.77
C GLY A 32 7.68 29.42 20.01
N THR A 33 8.48 30.22 20.71
CA THR A 33 9.41 31.18 20.10
C THR A 33 10.40 30.44 19.18
N GLY A 34 10.27 30.71 17.88
CA GLY A 34 10.73 29.83 16.80
C GLY A 34 12.20 29.45 16.87
N SER A 35 12.46 28.15 17.00
CA SER A 35 13.72 27.58 16.51
C SER A 35 13.63 27.42 14.99
N TYR A 36 14.71 27.70 14.26
CA TYR A 36 14.81 27.59 12.79
C TYR A 36 13.95 28.56 11.96
N ALA A 37 13.55 29.72 12.50
CA ALA A 37 12.77 30.74 11.78
C ALA A 37 11.41 30.27 11.22
N LEU A 38 10.91 29.12 11.68
CA LEU A 38 9.58 28.62 11.33
C LEU A 38 8.55 29.27 12.25
N THR A 39 7.76 30.18 11.70
CA THR A 39 6.60 30.77 12.39
C THR A 39 5.39 29.85 12.25
N SER A 40 4.46 29.93 13.21
CA SER A 40 3.18 29.21 13.11
C SER A 40 2.44 29.55 11.81
N ASP A 41 2.51 30.80 11.38
CA ASP A 41 1.87 31.27 10.14
C ASP A 41 2.52 30.65 8.90
N ALA A 42 3.85 30.67 8.79
CA ALA A 42 4.57 30.04 7.69
C ALA A 42 4.26 28.54 7.60
N TYR A 43 4.16 27.87 8.75
CA TYR A 43 3.79 26.47 8.83
C TYR A 43 2.35 26.21 8.36
N GLN A 44 1.37 27.01 8.82
CA GLN A 44 -0.03 26.89 8.39
C GLN A 44 -0.18 27.14 6.88
N ASN A 45 0.53 28.15 6.35
CA ASN A 45 0.56 28.42 4.92
C ASN A 45 1.17 27.25 4.12
N ALA A 46 2.23 26.63 4.62
CA ALA A 46 2.83 25.45 3.99
C ALA A 46 1.85 24.26 3.99
N ILE A 47 1.15 24.00 5.09
CA ILE A 47 0.13 22.94 5.11
C ILE A 47 -1.01 23.28 4.15
N HIS A 48 -1.53 24.51 4.19
CA HIS A 48 -2.63 24.93 3.34
C HIS A 48 -2.29 24.74 1.86
N THR A 49 -1.12 25.20 1.42
CA THR A 49 -0.65 25.03 0.04
C THR A 49 -0.53 23.56 -0.34
N LEU A 50 0.14 22.74 0.46
CA LEU A 50 0.30 21.30 0.20
C LEU A 50 -1.04 20.55 0.19
N SER A 51 -1.90 20.84 1.16
CA SER A 51 -3.18 20.16 1.35
C SER A 51 -4.13 20.37 0.17
N ASN A 52 -4.08 21.55 -0.45
CA ASN A 52 -4.95 21.95 -1.55
C ASN A 52 -4.39 21.64 -2.94
N ILE A 53 -3.22 20.99 -3.06
CA ILE A 53 -2.70 20.56 -4.36
C ILE A 53 -3.70 19.57 -4.97
N PRO A 54 -4.26 19.86 -6.16
CA PRO A 54 -5.20 18.96 -6.80
C PRO A 54 -4.44 17.77 -7.38
N LEU A 55 -5.01 16.57 -7.26
CA LEU A 55 -4.40 15.33 -7.74
C LEU A 55 -4.22 15.32 -9.27
N SER A 56 -5.02 16.11 -9.98
CA SER A 56 -4.89 16.35 -11.43
C SER A 56 -3.49 16.86 -11.82
N THR A 57 -2.83 17.62 -10.95
CA THR A 57 -1.46 18.12 -11.18
C THR A 57 -0.48 16.98 -11.44
N PHE A 58 -0.66 15.84 -10.77
CA PHE A 58 0.24 14.68 -10.95
C PHE A 58 -0.02 13.91 -12.24
N PHE A 59 -1.15 14.13 -12.92
CA PHE A 59 -1.48 13.51 -14.20
C PHE A 59 -1.02 14.34 -15.40
N PHE A 60 -0.63 15.61 -15.19
CA PHE A 60 -0.22 16.51 -16.26
C PHE A 60 1.25 16.29 -16.68
N GLN A 61 1.57 15.11 -17.20
CA GLN A 61 2.96 14.77 -17.51
C GLN A 61 3.13 14.16 -18.91
N GLY A 62 3.09 15.02 -19.94
CA GLY A 62 3.59 14.76 -21.30
C GLY A 62 3.08 13.51 -22.02
N ARG A 63 3.61 13.24 -23.23
CA ARG A 63 3.42 11.97 -23.95
C ARG A 63 4.34 10.88 -23.38
N GLY A 64 4.14 10.51 -22.11
CA GLY A 64 4.89 9.45 -21.44
C GLY A 64 3.99 8.34 -20.90
N PRO A 65 4.50 7.12 -20.66
CA PRO A 65 3.76 6.10 -19.94
C PRO A 65 3.46 6.56 -18.51
N ARG A 66 2.35 6.07 -17.96
CA ARG A 66 1.89 6.44 -16.62
C ARG A 66 2.96 6.13 -15.57
N THR A 67 3.28 7.10 -14.73
CA THR A 67 4.26 6.91 -13.64
C THR A 67 3.67 6.01 -12.56
N HIS A 68 4.52 5.36 -11.76
CA HIS A 68 4.07 4.53 -10.64
C HIS A 68 3.16 5.32 -9.68
N LEU A 69 3.51 6.57 -9.40
CA LEU A 69 2.71 7.49 -8.59
C LEU A 69 1.30 7.67 -9.19
N GLN A 70 1.21 7.98 -10.47
CA GLN A 70 -0.08 8.16 -11.15
C GLN A 70 -0.93 6.89 -11.10
N THR A 71 -0.33 5.71 -11.24
CA THR A 71 -1.02 4.42 -11.10
C THR A 71 -1.54 4.20 -9.68
N LEU A 72 -0.74 4.53 -8.66
CA LEU A 72 -1.17 4.45 -7.27
C LEU A 72 -2.32 5.40 -6.95
N ILE A 73 -2.25 6.66 -7.42
CA ILE A 73 -3.35 7.61 -7.23
C ILE A 73 -4.64 7.07 -7.85
N ALA A 74 -4.57 6.55 -9.08
CA ALA A 74 -5.73 5.96 -9.74
C ALA A 74 -6.32 4.77 -8.97
N PHE A 75 -5.45 3.91 -8.45
CA PHE A 75 -5.86 2.75 -7.67
C PHE A 75 -6.63 3.18 -6.41
N TYR A 76 -6.10 4.13 -5.64
CA TYR A 76 -6.79 4.62 -4.46
C TYR A 76 -8.05 5.42 -4.78
N GLN A 77 -8.07 6.15 -5.91
CA GLN A 77 -9.30 6.78 -6.43
C GLN A 77 -10.37 5.76 -6.78
N SER A 78 -10.00 4.61 -7.36
CA SER A 78 -10.97 3.54 -7.67
C SER A 78 -11.49 2.82 -6.43
N LEU A 79 -10.76 2.87 -5.32
CA LEU A 79 -11.10 2.21 -4.06
C LEU A 79 -11.90 3.13 -3.11
N ALA A 80 -11.85 4.44 -3.34
CA ALA A 80 -12.56 5.40 -2.53
C ALA A 80 -14.00 5.53 -3.03
N GLU A 81 -14.96 5.40 -2.11
CA GLU A 81 -16.37 5.69 -2.38
C GLU A 81 -16.61 7.20 -2.56
N THR A 82 -15.72 8.01 -1.97
CA THR A 82 -15.72 9.47 -2.05
C THR A 82 -14.74 9.98 -3.10
N GLU A 83 -15.08 11.09 -3.76
CA GLU A 83 -14.21 11.71 -4.75
C GLU A 83 -12.95 12.31 -4.11
N LEU A 84 -11.79 11.69 -4.38
CA LEU A 84 -10.49 12.20 -3.94
C LEU A 84 -9.98 13.25 -4.93
N ARG A 85 -10.07 14.54 -4.55
CA ARG A 85 -9.68 15.67 -5.41
C ARG A 85 -8.30 16.24 -5.06
N THR A 86 -7.96 16.29 -3.79
CA THR A 86 -6.75 16.94 -3.27
C THR A 86 -5.79 15.97 -2.60
N LEU A 87 -4.54 16.40 -2.36
CA LEU A 87 -3.58 15.64 -1.55
C LEU A 87 -4.11 15.37 -0.13
N LYS A 88 -4.82 16.34 0.46
CA LYS A 88 -5.45 16.16 1.77
C LYS A 88 -6.44 15.01 1.76
N ASP A 89 -7.29 14.93 0.74
CA ASP A 89 -8.31 13.89 0.62
C ASP A 89 -7.64 12.51 0.51
N LEU A 90 -6.66 12.39 -0.38
CA LEU A 90 -5.91 11.15 -0.61
C LEU A 90 -5.23 10.66 0.68
N PHE A 91 -4.49 11.53 1.36
CA PHE A 91 -3.79 11.15 2.58
C PHE A 91 -4.75 10.89 3.75
N SER A 92 -5.85 11.64 3.85
CA SER A 92 -6.88 11.37 4.86
C SER A 92 -7.51 10.00 4.67
N PHE A 93 -7.83 9.64 3.42
CA PHE A 93 -8.36 8.32 3.08
C PHE A 93 -7.36 7.21 3.44
N LEU A 94 -6.10 7.34 3.05
CA LEU A 94 -5.05 6.36 3.37
C LEU A 94 -4.88 6.18 4.89
N LEU A 95 -4.81 7.29 5.63
CA LEU A 95 -4.65 7.23 7.08
C LEU A 95 -5.86 6.59 7.78
N ASN A 96 -7.08 6.88 7.32
CA ASN A 96 -8.28 6.26 7.86
C ASN A 96 -8.27 4.74 7.62
N ARG A 97 -7.95 4.29 6.40
CA ARG A 97 -7.84 2.86 6.07
C ARG A 97 -6.75 2.16 6.90
N ILE A 98 -5.61 2.80 7.11
CA ILE A 98 -4.54 2.25 7.98
C ILE A 98 -5.04 2.16 9.43
N SER A 99 -5.79 3.15 9.91
CA SER A 99 -6.34 3.13 11.28
C SER A 99 -7.40 2.05 11.47
N GLU A 100 -8.27 1.82 10.48
CA GLU A 100 -9.26 0.72 10.49
C GLU A 100 -8.56 -0.65 10.54
N LEU A 101 -7.49 -0.84 9.75
CA LEU A 101 -6.72 -2.08 9.79
C LEU A 101 -5.99 -2.29 11.12
N ASN A 102 -5.52 -1.21 11.76
CA ASN A 102 -4.83 -1.30 13.04
C ASN A 102 -5.78 -1.50 14.22
N THR A 103 -7.00 -0.96 14.15
CA THR A 103 -8.05 -1.19 15.15
C THR A 103 -8.57 -2.62 15.08
N ALA A 104 -8.81 -3.14 13.87
CA ALA A 104 -9.15 -4.55 13.67
C ALA A 104 -8.09 -5.50 14.27
N LYS A 105 -6.80 -5.20 14.10
CA LYS A 105 -5.70 -5.98 14.72
C LYS A 105 -5.64 -5.91 16.24
N SER A 106 -6.18 -4.86 16.84
CA SER A 106 -6.20 -4.70 18.30
C SER A 106 -7.40 -5.41 18.94
N GLU A 107 -8.49 -5.60 18.20
CA GLU A 107 -9.65 -6.39 18.63
C GLU A 107 -9.46 -7.89 18.32
N ASP A 108 -8.63 -8.23 17.33
CA ASP A 108 -8.31 -9.61 16.90
C ASP A 108 -7.33 -10.40 17.80
N GLN A 109 -7.10 -10.00 19.05
CA GLN A 109 -6.64 -10.97 20.07
C GLN A 109 -7.76 -11.89 20.55
N THR A 110 -9.00 -11.63 20.12
CA THR A 110 -10.10 -12.59 20.16
C THR A 110 -10.85 -12.54 18.84
N SER A 111 -10.80 -13.62 18.05
CA SER A 111 -11.64 -13.87 16.85
C SER A 111 -11.09 -13.50 15.47
N SER A 112 -10.05 -14.21 15.04
CA SER A 112 -10.05 -14.98 13.77
C SER A 112 -10.92 -14.45 12.59
N HIS A 113 -10.53 -13.35 11.91
CA HIS A 113 -11.03 -13.13 10.54
C HIS A 113 -10.19 -12.24 9.61
N CYS A 114 -8.99 -12.69 9.25
CA CYS A 114 -8.39 -12.26 7.98
C CYS A 114 -9.09 -12.95 6.79
N LYS A 115 -10.32 -12.57 6.48
CA LYS A 115 -10.89 -12.71 5.12
C LYS A 115 -11.01 -11.28 4.61
N ASN A 116 -10.14 -10.78 3.72
CA ASN A 116 -10.50 -10.71 2.31
C ASN A 116 -9.39 -10.08 1.42
N LEU A 117 -8.09 -10.37 1.65
CA LEU A 117 -7.05 -9.97 0.68
C LEU A 117 -6.10 -11.10 0.23
N CYS A 118 -6.31 -12.32 0.71
CA CYS A 118 -5.72 -13.51 0.09
C CYS A 118 -6.72 -14.66 0.19
N ALA A 119 -7.41 -14.96 -0.90
CA ALA A 119 -8.34 -16.10 -0.98
C ALA A 119 -7.60 -17.45 -1.11
N TRP A 120 -6.37 -17.53 -0.61
CA TRP A 120 -5.58 -18.74 -0.59
C TRP A 120 -5.77 -19.41 0.76
N THR A 121 -6.35 -20.59 0.76
CA THR A 121 -6.31 -21.44 1.96
C THR A 121 -4.91 -22.01 2.12
N ARG A 122 -4.57 -22.44 3.34
CA ARG A 122 -3.31 -23.15 3.61
C ARG A 122 -3.11 -24.35 2.68
N ASN A 123 -4.19 -25.02 2.31
CA ASN A 123 -4.19 -26.15 1.39
C ASN A 123 -3.87 -25.72 -0.05
N ASP A 124 -4.26 -24.52 -0.46
CA ASP A 124 -3.94 -23.99 -1.80
C ASP A 124 -2.46 -23.64 -1.92
N VAL A 125 -1.87 -23.06 -0.86
CA VAL A 125 -0.43 -22.80 -0.76
C VAL A 125 0.36 -24.11 -0.89
N GLU A 126 -0.02 -25.11 -0.09
CA GLU A 126 0.67 -26.40 -0.05
C GLU A 126 0.60 -27.14 -1.41
N ARG A 127 -0.54 -27.07 -2.10
CA ARG A 127 -0.69 -27.64 -3.45
C ARG A 127 0.21 -26.96 -4.47
N VAL A 128 0.31 -25.64 -4.44
CA VAL A 128 1.17 -24.86 -5.34
C VAL A 128 2.64 -25.20 -5.09
N GLU A 129 3.06 -25.32 -3.83
CA GLU A 129 4.42 -25.72 -3.46
C GLU A 129 4.76 -27.13 -3.95
N GLN A 130 3.89 -28.11 -3.66
CA GLN A 130 4.07 -29.49 -4.11
C GLN A 130 4.12 -29.60 -5.64
N CYS A 131 3.28 -28.85 -6.35
CA CYS A 131 3.31 -28.80 -7.81
C CYS A 131 4.61 -28.17 -8.34
N MET A 132 5.11 -27.10 -7.73
CA MET A 132 6.37 -26.49 -8.12
C MET A 132 7.54 -27.46 -7.94
N VAL A 133 7.63 -28.11 -6.78
CA VAL A 133 8.65 -29.13 -6.49
C VAL A 133 8.55 -30.28 -7.50
N LYS A 134 7.34 -30.78 -7.79
CA LYS A 134 7.15 -31.88 -8.75
C LYS A 134 7.57 -31.51 -10.17
N VAL A 135 7.30 -30.28 -10.63
CA VAL A 135 7.74 -29.80 -11.96
C VAL A 135 9.26 -29.69 -12.02
N LEU A 136 9.90 -29.21 -10.94
CA LEU A 136 11.36 -29.11 -10.87
C LEU A 136 12.01 -30.49 -10.83
N VAL A 137 11.53 -31.40 -9.99
CA VAL A 137 12.06 -32.77 -9.87
C VAL A 137 11.90 -33.53 -11.19
N THR A 138 10.73 -33.51 -11.82
CA THR A 138 10.50 -34.20 -13.10
C THR A 138 11.37 -33.66 -14.23
N SER A 139 11.65 -32.36 -14.24
CA SER A 139 12.56 -31.76 -15.22
C SER A 139 14.04 -32.09 -14.98
N ALA A 140 14.42 -32.31 -13.72
CA ALA A 140 15.77 -32.67 -13.32
C ALA A 140 16.07 -34.17 -13.53
N THR A 141 15.07 -35.04 -13.40
CA THR A 141 15.20 -36.49 -13.60
C THR A 141 15.03 -36.92 -15.06
N ALA A 142 14.63 -36.04 -15.97
CA ALA A 142 14.64 -36.32 -17.40
C ALA A 142 16.10 -36.41 -17.90
N GLU A 143 16.41 -37.41 -18.72
CA GLU A 143 17.77 -37.83 -19.16
C GLU A 143 18.69 -36.73 -19.73
N LYS A 144 18.16 -35.53 -19.99
CA LYS A 144 18.95 -34.32 -20.18
C LYS A 144 18.32 -33.24 -19.31
N GLY A 145 18.96 -32.90 -18.18
CA GLY A 145 18.51 -31.88 -17.24
C GLY A 145 18.08 -30.60 -17.95
N LYS A 146 16.78 -30.48 -18.20
CA LYS A 146 16.21 -29.49 -19.10
C LYS A 146 15.63 -28.37 -18.24
N TRP A 147 16.19 -27.18 -18.36
CA TRP A 147 15.66 -25.99 -17.70
C TRP A 147 14.19 -25.81 -18.02
N VAL A 148 13.37 -25.62 -16.98
CA VAL A 148 11.93 -25.38 -17.13
C VAL A 148 11.70 -23.92 -17.48
N SER A 149 10.98 -23.67 -18.57
CA SER A 149 10.61 -22.30 -18.93
C SER A 149 9.64 -21.70 -17.91
N ARG A 150 9.76 -20.40 -17.62
CA ARG A 150 8.83 -19.67 -16.73
C ARG A 150 7.36 -19.83 -17.15
N ARG A 151 7.10 -19.95 -18.46
CA ARG A 151 5.75 -20.15 -19.01
C ARG A 151 5.18 -21.53 -18.64
N THR A 152 5.99 -22.58 -18.74
CA THR A 152 5.60 -23.94 -18.37
C THR A 152 5.32 -24.04 -16.87
N LEU A 153 6.19 -23.43 -16.05
CA LEU A 153 6.04 -23.40 -14.60
C LEU A 153 4.75 -22.66 -14.22
N LYS A 154 4.52 -21.45 -14.75
CA LYS A 154 3.27 -20.71 -14.53
C LYS A 154 2.05 -21.50 -14.98
N GLY A 155 2.08 -22.12 -16.17
CA GLY A 155 0.97 -22.93 -16.69
C GLY A 155 0.62 -24.13 -15.80
N ALA A 156 1.63 -24.79 -15.23
CA ALA A 156 1.42 -25.89 -14.28
C ALA A 156 0.81 -25.40 -12.96
N LEU A 157 1.26 -24.25 -12.45
CA LEU A 157 0.71 -23.65 -11.24
C LEU A 157 -0.74 -23.18 -11.44
N TYR A 158 -1.09 -22.61 -12.60
CA TYR A 158 -2.47 -22.26 -12.93
C TYR A 158 -3.40 -23.46 -12.97
N LYS A 159 -2.88 -24.65 -13.33
CA LYS A 159 -3.65 -25.89 -13.34
C LYS A 159 -3.80 -26.51 -11.94
N ALA A 160 -2.87 -26.21 -11.03
CA ALA A 160 -2.90 -26.65 -9.63
C ALA A 160 -3.75 -25.73 -8.75
N ALA A 161 -3.85 -24.44 -9.11
CA ALA A 161 -4.71 -23.48 -8.45
C ALA A 161 -6.18 -23.66 -8.89
N SER A 162 -7.11 -23.54 -7.95
CA SER A 162 -8.54 -23.71 -8.21
C SER A 162 -9.05 -22.69 -9.26
N PRO A 163 -9.91 -23.09 -10.22
CA PRO A 163 -10.30 -22.25 -11.37
C PRO A 163 -11.10 -20.99 -11.01
N SER A 164 -11.57 -20.84 -9.76
CA SER A 164 -12.28 -19.64 -9.29
C SER A 164 -11.37 -18.45 -8.95
N LEU A 165 -10.04 -18.59 -9.09
CA LEU A 165 -9.06 -17.62 -8.58
C LEU A 165 -8.01 -17.16 -9.60
N SER A 166 -8.18 -17.46 -10.90
CA SER A 166 -7.21 -17.12 -11.95
C SER A 166 -7.18 -15.64 -12.34
N ILE A 167 -8.15 -14.83 -11.90
CA ILE A 167 -8.30 -13.44 -12.34
C ILE A 167 -7.43 -12.46 -11.53
N THR A 168 -7.09 -12.76 -10.28
CA THR A 168 -6.41 -11.80 -9.38
C THR A 168 -4.88 -11.91 -9.35
N ALA A 169 -4.29 -13.00 -9.87
CA ALA A 169 -2.83 -13.22 -9.82
C ALA A 169 -2.04 -12.64 -11.01
N LEU A 170 -2.71 -11.92 -11.93
CA LEU A 170 -2.13 -11.50 -13.21
C LEU A 170 -1.59 -10.06 -13.24
N ASN A 171 -1.50 -9.37 -12.10
CA ASN A 171 -0.95 -8.01 -12.06
C ASN A 171 0.08 -7.76 -10.94
N ILE A 172 0.87 -8.77 -10.59
CA ILE A 172 2.12 -8.63 -9.83
C ILE A 172 3.27 -9.25 -10.65
#